data_AF-A0A2H3B5G2-F1
#
_entry.id   AF-A0A2H3B5G2-F1
#
_cell.length_a   1.000
_cell.length_b   1.000
_cell.length_c   1.000
_cell.angle_alpha   90.00
_cell.angle_beta   90.00
_cell.angle_gamma   90.00
#
_symmetry.space_group_name_H-M   'P 1'
#
loop_
_entity.id
_entity.type
_entity.pdbx_description
1 polymer ?
#
loop_
_entity_poly.entity_id
_entity_poly.type
_entity_poly.pdbx_seq_one_letter_code
_entity_poly.pdbx_strand_id
1 'polypeptide(L)'
;MSILGNTLFKVQTRVVPFFERLDNSDLVLAVLLMLATLLLLRKISSGGERFYNRLRMALPSEDSSTPSSSRDCLSIGDSDQSEIEEIGRLEEDEQALAKLYGLDGVDSVEVFYEAKARALSGKDDHSVEAYEKLHRLYHLRLKFAGVQRMQSLRLKPSPDHQIPGQRLDASRFWAVLIGIDAYKTSPLRGCVSDALTMESYLVKDLGVPKGRIQRLLGPTEHRSLNDFSVPSRVNIVSSLHSLVHNPEIEMGDNIIIYFSGHGSCYSPSDLDHNAGAGSIEALCPMDREDLDADDVLIPDISDREINCILKEISRTKGNHITFILDCCHSGSVTRGIDESGIRTIRPLPRASLKSMLDTAEEMMKSFAGYHSILAEDWCPDMTSHVVLAACKEYQFAREVKGKDGFNGFFTQALLRTLRSNDLTEESTYIDLIRALPCATYQSPVVAGKHKDACLWYQ
;
A
#
# COMPACT_ATOMS: atom_id res chain seq x y z
N MET A 1 21.64 -35.70 6.20
CA MET A 1 22.76 -35.88 5.24
C MET A 1 22.39 -36.59 3.92
N SER A 2 21.19 -37.16 3.71
CA SER A 2 20.85 -37.82 2.43
C SER A 2 20.30 -36.90 1.32
N ILE A 3 19.88 -35.67 1.65
CA ILE A 3 19.34 -34.72 0.65
C ILE A 3 20.46 -33.96 -0.08
N LEU A 4 21.61 -33.72 0.56
CA LEU A 4 22.76 -33.06 -0.08
C LEU A 4 23.46 -33.95 -1.13
N GLY A 5 23.50 -35.26 -0.92
CA GLY A 5 24.15 -36.20 -1.85
C GLY A 5 23.45 -36.30 -3.20
N ASN A 6 22.12 -36.25 -3.22
CA ASN A 6 21.33 -36.33 -4.46
C ASN A 6 21.41 -35.05 -5.31
N THR A 7 21.66 -33.90 -4.68
CA THR A 7 21.81 -32.62 -5.39
C THR A 7 23.21 -32.49 -5.99
N LEU A 8 24.26 -32.96 -5.29
CA LEU A 8 25.63 -32.96 -5.83
C LEU A 8 25.78 -33.87 -7.06
N PHE A 9 25.16 -35.06 -7.04
CA PHE A 9 25.22 -36.00 -8.17
C PHE A 9 24.51 -35.49 -9.43
N LYS A 10 23.40 -34.74 -9.26
CA LYS A 10 22.65 -34.12 -10.36
C LYS A 10 23.36 -32.91 -10.98
N VAL A 11 24.16 -32.19 -10.20
CA VAL A 11 25.02 -31.10 -10.72
C VAL A 11 26.20 -31.69 -11.49
N GLN A 12 26.82 -32.76 -10.98
CA GLN A 12 27.98 -33.38 -11.63
C GLN A 12 27.65 -34.02 -12.99
N THR A 13 26.43 -34.54 -13.19
CA THR A 13 26.00 -35.14 -14.46
C THR A 13 25.56 -34.13 -15.53
N ARG A 14 25.27 -32.87 -15.17
CA ARG A 14 24.85 -31.82 -16.12
C ARG A 14 25.97 -30.87 -16.54
N VAL A 15 27.04 -30.78 -15.76
CA VAL A 15 28.11 -29.79 -15.99
C VAL A 15 29.29 -30.39 -16.78
N VAL A 16 29.51 -31.70 -16.72
CA VAL A 16 30.62 -32.38 -17.44
C VAL A 16 30.57 -32.17 -18.97
N PRO A 17 29.41 -32.19 -19.66
CA PRO A 17 29.38 -31.92 -21.11
C PRO A 17 29.68 -30.47 -21.49
N PHE A 18 29.68 -29.54 -20.52
CA PHE A 18 29.95 -28.11 -20.74
C PHE A 18 31.45 -27.82 -20.75
N PHE A 19 32.27 -28.66 -20.11
CA PHE A 19 33.71 -28.46 -19.98
C PHE A 19 34.55 -29.00 -21.15
N GLU A 20 33.97 -29.83 -22.05
CA GLU A 20 34.68 -30.30 -23.25
C GLU A 20 34.73 -29.26 -24.40
N ARG A 21 34.12 -28.08 -24.23
CA ARG A 21 34.04 -27.03 -25.27
C ARG A 21 34.79 -25.74 -24.94
N LEU A 22 35.54 -25.70 -23.84
CA LEU A 22 36.19 -24.48 -23.37
C LEU A 22 37.70 -24.57 -23.56
N ASP A 23 38.28 -23.53 -24.15
CA ASP A 23 39.71 -23.45 -24.38
C ASP A 23 40.46 -23.17 -23.06
N ASN A 24 41.76 -23.47 -23.00
CA ASN A 24 42.53 -23.53 -21.74
C ASN A 24 42.48 -22.24 -20.88
N SER A 25 42.21 -21.07 -21.47
CA SER A 25 42.03 -19.80 -20.75
C SER A 25 40.69 -19.69 -20.00
N ASP A 26 39.62 -20.28 -20.52
CA ASP A 26 38.29 -20.22 -19.92
C ASP A 26 38.13 -21.22 -18.76
N LEU A 27 38.90 -22.31 -18.80
CA LEU A 27 38.93 -23.30 -17.72
C LEU A 27 39.54 -22.73 -16.42
N VAL A 28 40.57 -21.89 -16.55
CA VAL A 28 41.20 -21.21 -15.40
C VAL A 28 40.23 -20.22 -14.76
N LEU A 29 39.49 -19.46 -15.57
CA LEU A 29 38.50 -18.51 -15.08
C LEU A 29 37.31 -19.21 -14.39
N ALA A 30 36.83 -20.33 -14.96
CA ALA A 30 35.76 -21.13 -14.36
C ALA A 30 36.17 -21.76 -13.02
N VAL A 31 37.42 -22.24 -12.89
CA VAL A 31 37.95 -22.79 -11.63
C VAL A 31 38.11 -21.70 -10.57
N LEU A 32 38.55 -20.50 -10.95
CA LEU A 32 38.66 -19.36 -10.04
C LEU A 32 37.28 -18.89 -9.53
N LEU A 33 36.27 -18.83 -10.40
CA LEU A 33 34.90 -18.50 -10.03
C LEU A 33 34.28 -19.55 -9.11
N MET A 34 34.51 -20.84 -9.36
CA MET A 34 34.07 -21.92 -8.45
C MET A 34 34.74 -21.83 -7.07
N LEU A 35 36.05 -21.57 -7.01
CA LEU A 35 36.78 -21.42 -5.75
C LEU A 35 36.29 -20.20 -4.95
N ALA A 36 36.04 -19.07 -5.62
CA ALA A 36 35.47 -17.88 -4.98
C ALA A 36 34.07 -18.15 -4.41
N THR A 37 33.23 -18.88 -5.13
CA THR A 37 31.88 -19.24 -4.70
C THR A 37 31.91 -20.20 -3.51
N LEU A 38 32.82 -21.20 -3.51
CA LEU A 38 33.03 -22.13 -2.40
C LEU A 38 33.56 -21.42 -1.14
N LEU A 39 34.45 -20.44 -1.30
CA LEU A 39 34.94 -19.62 -0.19
C LEU A 39 33.84 -18.72 0.40
N LEU A 40 32.97 -18.15 -0.44
CA LEU A 40 31.81 -17.38 0.00
C LEU A 40 30.83 -18.25 0.80
N LEU A 41 30.53 -19.44 0.29
CA LEU A 41 29.64 -20.41 0.96
C LEU A 41 30.23 -20.91 2.29
N ARG A 42 31.54 -21.12 2.36
CA ARG A 42 32.23 -21.49 3.62
C ARG A 42 32.22 -20.35 4.65
N LYS A 43 32.32 -19.10 4.20
CA LYS A 43 32.23 -17.90 5.07
C LYS A 43 30.80 -17.73 5.62
N ILE A 44 29.78 -17.93 4.79
CA ILE A 44 28.35 -17.91 5.18
C ILE A 44 28.04 -19.05 6.17
N SER A 45 28.53 -20.26 5.93
CA SER A 45 28.35 -21.40 6.85
C SER A 45 29.03 -21.17 8.21
N SER A 46 30.20 -20.54 8.24
CA SER A 46 30.93 -20.26 9.49
C SER A 46 30.37 -19.08 10.30
N GLY A 47 29.70 -18.13 9.63
CA GLY A 47 29.00 -17.02 10.26
C GLY A 47 27.62 -17.41 10.82
N GLY A 48 26.93 -18.32 10.15
CA GLY A 48 25.61 -18.82 10.56
C GLY A 48 25.61 -19.61 11.87
N GLU A 49 26.61 -20.47 12.11
CA GLU A 49 26.67 -21.30 13.33
C GLU A 49 26.90 -20.47 14.61
N ARG A 50 27.64 -19.35 14.54
CA ARG A 50 27.85 -18.46 15.70
C ARG A 50 26.64 -17.58 16.02
N PHE A 51 25.79 -17.32 15.01
CA PHE A 51 24.54 -16.58 15.17
C PHE A 51 23.43 -17.48 15.73
N TYR A 52 23.29 -18.70 15.21
CA TYR A 52 22.29 -19.68 15.68
C TYR A 52 22.52 -20.16 17.12
N ASN A 53 23.78 -20.34 17.56
CA ASN A 53 24.06 -20.78 18.93
C ASN A 53 23.83 -19.67 19.99
N ARG A 54 23.82 -18.39 19.60
CA ARG A 54 23.43 -17.29 20.50
C ARG A 54 21.91 -17.15 20.63
N LEU A 55 21.15 -17.44 19.58
CA LEU A 55 19.68 -17.37 19.61
C LEU A 55 19.04 -18.51 20.42
N ARG A 56 19.68 -19.68 20.50
CA ARG A 56 19.12 -20.88 21.16
C ARG A 56 19.19 -20.87 22.70
N MET A 57 20.02 -20.00 23.31
CA MET A 57 20.15 -19.93 24.77
C MET A 57 19.20 -18.92 25.44
N ALA A 58 18.28 -18.28 24.69
CA ALA A 58 17.48 -17.17 25.18
C ALA A 58 15.94 -17.40 25.20
N LEU A 59 15.45 -18.64 25.05
CA LEU A 59 14.00 -18.92 25.08
C LEU A 59 13.67 -20.15 25.97
N PRO A 60 12.69 -20.06 26.90
CA PRO A 60 12.24 -21.22 27.69
C PRO A 60 11.37 -22.17 26.87
N SER A 61 11.39 -23.45 27.24
CA SER A 61 10.59 -24.54 26.66
C SER A 61 9.11 -24.46 27.04
N GLU A 62 8.22 -24.62 26.05
CA GLU A 62 6.77 -24.73 26.24
C GLU A 62 6.35 -26.11 26.77
N ASP A 63 5.56 -26.11 27.85
CA ASP A 63 4.82 -27.28 28.33
C ASP A 63 3.37 -27.20 27.86
N SER A 64 2.85 -28.36 27.45
CA SER A 64 1.52 -28.57 26.87
C SER A 64 0.40 -28.56 27.91
N SER A 65 -0.64 -27.75 27.71
CA SER A 65 -1.99 -28.07 28.20
C SER A 65 -3.10 -27.35 27.40
N THR A 66 -4.12 -28.13 27.01
CA THR A 66 -5.35 -27.74 26.30
C THR A 66 -6.36 -27.05 27.23
N PRO A 67 -7.21 -26.12 26.75
CA PRO A 67 -8.39 -25.72 27.51
C PRO A 67 -9.72 -26.06 26.82
N SER A 68 -10.61 -26.63 27.64
CA SER A 68 -12.04 -26.80 27.43
C SER A 68 -12.82 -25.50 27.67
N SER A 69 -14.02 -25.45 27.09
CA SER A 69 -15.05 -24.40 27.14
C SER A 69 -15.25 -23.63 28.46
N SER A 70 -15.44 -22.31 28.37
CA SER A 70 -16.64 -21.57 28.81
C SER A 70 -16.41 -20.05 28.75
N ARG A 71 -17.51 -19.30 28.63
CA ARG A 71 -17.60 -17.84 28.51
C ARG A 71 -17.11 -17.16 29.79
N ASP A 72 -16.25 -16.13 29.69
CA ASP A 72 -16.17 -15.04 30.68
C ASP A 72 -15.42 -13.80 30.12
N CYS A 73 -15.80 -12.62 30.62
CA CYS A 73 -15.36 -11.28 30.23
C CYS A 73 -13.82 -11.08 30.27
N LEU A 74 -13.28 -10.39 29.25
CA LEU A 74 -11.84 -10.08 29.11
C LEU A 74 -11.37 -9.00 30.10
N SER A 75 -10.58 -9.40 31.10
CA SER A 75 -9.65 -8.53 31.82
C SER A 75 -8.35 -8.38 31.01
N ILE A 76 -7.74 -7.19 31.03
CA ILE A 76 -6.38 -6.96 30.47
C ILE A 76 -5.40 -7.80 31.30
N GLY A 77 -4.63 -8.68 30.66
CA GLY A 77 -3.68 -9.55 31.36
C GLY A 77 -2.41 -8.80 31.77
N ASP A 78 -1.69 -9.30 32.78
CA ASP A 78 -0.43 -8.71 33.27
C ASP A 78 0.65 -8.57 32.17
N SER A 79 0.61 -9.40 31.12
CA SER A 79 1.53 -9.28 29.96
C SER A 79 1.26 -8.04 29.13
N ASP A 80 -0.01 -7.63 28.99
CA ASP A 80 -0.40 -6.50 28.16
C ASP A 80 -0.02 -5.18 28.84
N GLN A 81 -0.08 -5.13 30.17
CA GLN A 81 0.33 -3.97 30.96
C GLN A 81 1.85 -3.71 30.87
N SER A 82 2.66 -4.77 30.94
CA SER A 82 4.13 -4.68 30.80
C SER A 82 4.56 -4.15 29.43
N GLU A 83 3.84 -4.52 28.38
CA GLU A 83 4.17 -4.11 27.01
C GLU A 83 3.66 -2.69 26.68
N ILE A 84 2.56 -2.23 27.29
CA ILE A 84 2.13 -0.82 27.22
C ILE A 84 3.17 0.11 27.86
N GLU A 85 3.72 -0.29 29.01
CA GLU A 85 4.81 0.43 29.65
C GLU A 85 6.10 0.40 28.81
N GLU A 86 6.30 -0.67 28.03
CA GLU A 86 7.41 -0.77 27.07
C GLU A 86 7.24 0.20 25.90
N ILE A 87 6.01 0.34 25.36
CA ILE A 87 5.70 1.33 24.32
C ILE A 87 6.07 2.73 24.81
N GLY A 88 5.57 3.15 25.98
CA GLY A 88 5.84 4.50 26.50
C GLY A 88 7.33 4.83 26.57
N ARG A 89 8.16 3.89 27.06
CA ARG A 89 9.63 4.07 27.10
C ARG A 89 10.24 4.20 25.70
N LEU A 90 9.79 3.37 24.76
CA LEU A 90 10.30 3.41 23.39
C LEU A 90 9.84 4.65 22.61
N GLU A 91 8.67 5.23 22.93
CA GLU A 91 8.21 6.50 22.36
C GLU A 91 9.04 7.69 22.85
N GLU A 92 9.49 7.67 24.10
CA GLU A 92 10.47 8.64 24.62
C GLU A 92 11.81 8.51 23.88
N ASP A 93 12.26 7.29 23.62
CA ASP A 93 13.46 7.02 22.81
C ASP A 93 13.30 7.55 21.38
N GLU A 94 12.13 7.36 20.75
CA GLU A 94 11.82 7.89 19.42
C GLU A 94 11.88 9.42 19.38
N GLN A 95 11.31 10.11 20.38
CA GLN A 95 11.39 11.57 20.47
C GLN A 95 12.82 12.08 20.71
N ALA A 96 13.61 11.35 21.50
CA ALA A 96 15.02 11.67 21.72
C ALA A 96 15.83 11.50 20.42
N LEU A 97 15.57 10.43 19.66
CA LEU A 97 16.18 10.20 18.35
C LEU A 97 15.76 11.25 17.32
N ALA A 98 14.48 11.65 17.31
CA ALA A 98 14.00 12.73 16.46
C ALA A 98 14.80 14.01 16.67
N LYS A 99 15.00 14.41 17.93
CA LYS A 99 15.84 15.57 18.28
C LYS A 99 17.28 15.40 17.88
N LEU A 100 17.86 14.21 18.13
CA LEU A 100 19.24 13.89 17.78
C LEU A 100 19.48 13.94 16.26
N TYR A 101 18.48 13.54 15.48
CA TYR A 101 18.55 13.54 14.02
C TYR A 101 18.18 14.89 13.40
N GLY A 102 17.74 15.87 14.21
CA GLY A 102 17.26 17.16 13.73
C GLY A 102 15.87 17.11 13.09
N LEU A 103 15.10 16.07 13.39
CA LEU A 103 13.75 15.79 12.92
C LEU A 103 12.69 16.12 13.99
N ASP A 104 12.95 17.11 14.85
CA ASP A 104 12.02 17.48 15.93
C ASP A 104 10.72 18.08 15.33
N GLY A 105 9.57 17.52 15.69
CA GLY A 105 8.26 17.89 15.14
C GLY A 105 7.89 17.20 13.80
N VAL A 106 8.71 16.27 13.31
CA VAL A 106 8.47 15.47 12.10
C VAL A 106 7.80 14.13 12.44
N ASP A 107 7.15 13.48 11.47
CA ASP A 107 6.46 12.19 11.66
C ASP A 107 7.42 11.07 12.11
N SER A 108 6.92 10.15 12.94
CA SER A 108 7.68 9.01 13.50
C SER A 108 8.31 8.11 12.44
N VAL A 109 7.73 8.12 11.24
CA VAL A 109 8.20 7.43 10.05
C VAL A 109 9.57 7.91 9.60
N GLU A 110 9.81 9.21 9.65
CA GLU A 110 11.06 9.82 9.16
C GLU A 110 12.20 9.51 10.12
N VAL A 111 11.91 9.53 11.43
CA VAL A 111 12.83 9.10 12.49
C VAL A 111 13.21 7.62 12.33
N PHE A 112 12.23 6.77 11.99
CA PHE A 112 12.44 5.34 11.76
C PHE A 112 13.34 5.07 10.55
N TYR A 113 13.08 5.71 9.41
CA TYR A 113 13.88 5.51 8.20
C TYR A 113 15.29 6.09 8.31
N GLU A 114 15.44 7.23 8.97
CA GLU A 114 16.75 7.81 9.26
C GLU A 114 17.57 6.88 10.19
N ALA A 115 16.96 6.31 11.23
CA ALA A 115 17.62 5.30 12.08
C ALA A 115 18.03 4.07 11.28
N LYS A 116 17.16 3.57 10.39
CA LYS A 116 17.44 2.43 9.52
C LYS A 116 18.59 2.71 8.56
N ALA A 117 18.61 3.88 7.92
CA ALA A 117 19.67 4.30 7.01
C ALA A 117 21.02 4.37 7.74
N ARG A 118 21.04 4.93 8.95
CA ARG A 118 22.23 5.00 9.81
C ARG A 118 22.71 3.62 10.24
N ALA A 119 21.81 2.73 10.67
CA ALA A 119 22.15 1.35 11.02
C ALA A 119 22.75 0.57 9.84
N LEU A 120 22.20 0.73 8.64
CA LEU A 120 22.69 0.07 7.42
C LEU A 120 24.01 0.64 6.90
N SER A 121 24.36 1.88 7.27
CA SER A 121 25.65 2.49 6.92
C SER A 121 26.84 1.87 7.68
N GLY A 122 26.59 1.09 8.74
CA GLY A 122 27.58 0.24 9.41
C GLY A 122 28.67 0.99 10.20
N LYS A 123 28.44 2.25 10.58
CA LYS A 123 29.45 3.11 11.22
C LYS A 123 29.39 3.18 12.75
N ASP A 124 28.34 2.68 13.38
CA ASP A 124 28.08 2.90 14.80
C ASP A 124 27.10 1.86 15.40
N ASP A 125 27.48 1.26 16.54
CA ASP A 125 26.65 0.27 17.26
C ASP A 125 25.40 0.92 17.87
N HIS A 126 25.46 2.21 18.26
CA HIS A 126 24.31 2.92 18.80
C HIS A 126 23.20 3.12 17.77
N SER A 127 23.56 3.26 16.49
CA SER A 127 22.61 3.36 15.39
C SER A 127 21.86 2.04 15.14
N VAL A 128 22.51 0.89 15.35
CA VAL A 128 21.87 -0.43 15.26
C VAL A 128 20.90 -0.63 16.42
N GLU A 129 21.30 -0.29 17.64
CA GLU A 129 20.42 -0.36 18.82
C GLU A 129 19.22 0.58 18.69
N ALA A 130 19.41 1.80 18.20
CA ALA A 130 18.33 2.76 17.92
C ALA A 130 17.33 2.19 16.91
N TYR A 131 17.82 1.59 15.82
CA TYR A 131 16.96 0.92 14.85
C TYR A 131 16.23 -0.28 15.44
N GLU A 132 16.89 -1.11 16.26
CA GLU A 132 16.24 -2.25 16.93
C GLU A 132 15.13 -1.80 17.90
N LYS A 133 15.34 -0.71 18.65
CA LYS A 133 14.34 -0.09 19.52
C LYS A 133 13.16 0.47 18.74
N LEU A 134 13.42 1.22 17.66
CA LEU A 134 12.35 1.75 16.81
C LEU A 134 11.61 0.62 16.06
N HIS A 135 12.32 -0.44 15.68
CA HIS A 135 11.72 -1.65 15.10
C HIS A 135 10.87 -2.41 16.13
N ARG A 136 11.31 -2.51 17.38
CA ARG A 136 10.51 -3.06 18.49
C ARG A 136 9.29 -2.19 18.78
N LEU A 137 9.45 -0.87 18.83
CA LEU A 137 8.36 0.10 18.97
C LEU A 137 7.36 -0.05 17.84
N TYR A 138 7.84 -0.17 16.61
CA TYR A 138 7.05 -0.45 15.43
C TYR A 138 6.23 -1.74 15.60
N HIS A 139 6.85 -2.85 16.03
CA HIS A 139 6.16 -4.12 16.29
C HIS A 139 5.19 -4.07 17.47
N LEU A 140 5.50 -3.35 18.54
CA LEU A 140 4.62 -3.17 19.69
C LEU A 140 3.45 -2.25 19.36
N ARG A 141 3.67 -1.16 18.63
CA ARG A 141 2.59 -0.33 18.08
C ARG A 141 1.70 -1.15 17.15
N LEU A 142 2.27 -2.01 16.30
CA LEU A 142 1.50 -2.98 15.51
C LEU A 142 0.69 -3.94 16.41
N LYS A 143 1.27 -4.43 17.51
CA LYS A 143 0.61 -5.34 18.46
C LYS A 143 -0.52 -4.65 19.27
N PHE A 144 -0.33 -3.41 19.71
CA PHE A 144 -1.22 -2.68 20.62
C PHE A 144 -2.18 -1.70 19.95
N ALA A 145 -2.00 -1.37 18.66
CA ALA A 145 -2.98 -0.62 17.87
C ALA A 145 -4.36 -1.32 17.80
N GLY A 146 -4.45 -2.59 18.17
CA GLY A 146 -5.71 -3.33 18.35
C GLY A 146 -6.32 -3.28 19.75
N VAL A 147 -5.61 -2.78 20.77
CA VAL A 147 -6.06 -2.86 22.19
C VAL A 147 -6.46 -1.48 22.72
N GLN A 148 -5.87 -0.37 22.26
CA GLN A 148 -6.23 0.98 22.69
C GLN A 148 -7.19 1.71 21.74
N ARG A 149 -8.43 1.21 21.65
CA ARG A 149 -9.64 2.06 21.46
C ARG A 149 -10.96 1.33 21.77
N MET A 150 -10.96 0.38 22.71
CA MET A 150 -12.18 -0.24 23.25
C MET A 150 -12.65 0.38 24.57
N GLN A 151 -12.41 1.68 24.79
CA GLN A 151 -12.96 2.39 25.96
C GLN A 151 -13.52 3.76 25.60
N SER A 152 -14.49 3.78 24.68
CA SER A 152 -15.71 4.57 24.83
C SER A 152 -16.58 4.38 23.59
N LEU A 153 -17.57 3.51 23.67
CA LEU A 153 -18.86 3.61 22.96
C LEU A 153 -19.76 2.52 23.54
N ARG A 154 -20.42 2.84 24.66
CA ARG A 154 -21.56 2.03 25.13
C ARG A 154 -22.74 2.33 24.20
N LEU A 155 -22.92 1.48 23.21
CA LEU A 155 -24.09 1.47 22.33
C LEU A 155 -25.31 0.94 23.07
N LYS A 156 -26.44 1.64 22.94
CA LYS A 156 -27.76 1.01 22.95
C LYS A 156 -28.32 1.08 21.53
N PRO A 157 -28.90 0.01 20.99
CA PRO A 157 -29.68 0.13 19.77
C PRO A 157 -30.99 0.87 20.07
N SER A 158 -31.40 1.77 19.18
CA SER A 158 -32.77 2.28 19.14
C SER A 158 -33.30 2.29 17.71
N PRO A 159 -34.63 2.14 17.55
CA PRO A 159 -35.26 1.80 16.28
C PRO A 159 -35.42 3.00 15.36
N ASP A 160 -35.49 2.68 14.06
CA ASP A 160 -35.89 3.49 12.91
C ASP A 160 -36.32 4.93 13.24
N HIS A 161 -35.42 5.87 12.97
CA HIS A 161 -35.78 7.27 12.76
C HIS A 161 -35.55 7.59 11.29
N GLN A 162 -36.65 7.65 10.53
CA GLN A 162 -36.69 8.39 9.27
C GLN A 162 -36.63 9.87 9.63
N ILE A 163 -35.44 10.47 9.58
CA ILE A 163 -35.29 11.92 9.61
C ILE A 163 -35.33 12.42 8.16
N PRO A 164 -36.19 13.40 7.84
CA PRO A 164 -36.18 14.04 6.53
C PRO A 164 -35.00 15.02 6.45
N GLY A 165 -33.83 14.49 6.10
CA GLY A 165 -32.60 15.24 5.86
C GLY A 165 -32.55 15.80 4.44
N GLN A 166 -31.91 16.96 4.25
CA GLN A 166 -31.67 17.51 2.91
C GLN A 166 -30.91 16.47 2.08
N ARG A 167 -31.59 15.93 1.08
CA ARG A 167 -31.13 14.78 0.32
C ARG A 167 -29.99 15.22 -0.58
N LEU A 168 -28.79 14.69 -0.38
CA LEU A 168 -27.66 14.81 -1.31
C LEU A 168 -28.19 14.71 -2.76
N ASP A 169 -27.88 15.70 -3.60
CA ASP A 169 -28.26 15.61 -5.01
C ASP A 169 -27.39 14.58 -5.71
N ALA A 170 -27.86 13.33 -5.72
CA ALA A 170 -27.19 12.20 -6.35
C ALA A 170 -26.93 12.40 -7.85
N SER A 171 -27.66 13.32 -8.49
CA SER A 171 -27.44 13.72 -9.87
C SER A 171 -26.28 14.68 -10.05
N ARG A 172 -25.51 14.97 -9.00
CA ARG A 172 -24.26 15.74 -9.05
C ARG A 172 -23.03 14.90 -8.72
N PHE A 173 -23.17 13.58 -8.75
CA PHE A 173 -22.07 12.65 -8.52
C PHE A 173 -21.61 11.99 -9.82
N TRP A 174 -20.30 11.89 -9.96
CA TRP A 174 -19.60 11.16 -10.99
C TRP A 174 -18.56 10.24 -10.35
N ALA A 175 -18.39 9.04 -10.89
CA ALA A 175 -17.44 8.09 -10.32
C ALA A 175 -16.65 7.30 -11.35
N VAL A 176 -15.38 7.03 -11.02
CA VAL A 176 -14.53 6.05 -11.71
C VAL A 176 -14.12 4.99 -10.69
N LEU A 177 -14.54 3.75 -10.89
CA LEU A 177 -14.32 2.63 -9.97
C LEU A 177 -13.39 1.61 -10.62
N ILE A 178 -12.24 1.36 -10.00
CA ILE A 178 -11.17 0.50 -10.52
C ILE A 178 -10.93 -0.63 -9.53
N GLY A 179 -11.08 -1.87 -9.99
CA GLY A 179 -10.87 -3.07 -9.18
C GLY A 179 -10.09 -4.12 -9.97
N ILE A 180 -8.91 -4.49 -9.49
CA ILE A 180 -7.99 -5.37 -10.24
C ILE A 180 -7.61 -6.57 -9.38
N ASP A 181 -8.02 -7.76 -9.80
CA ASP A 181 -7.63 -9.05 -9.21
C ASP A 181 -6.59 -9.77 -10.08
N ALA A 182 -6.73 -9.69 -11.41
CA ALA A 182 -5.99 -10.48 -12.39
C ALA A 182 -4.59 -9.94 -12.72
N TYR A 183 -3.74 -9.79 -11.71
CA TYR A 183 -2.30 -9.59 -11.94
C TYR A 183 -1.64 -10.89 -12.37
N LYS A 184 -0.69 -10.83 -13.32
CA LYS A 184 0.04 -12.03 -13.77
C LYS A 184 0.86 -12.62 -12.63
N THR A 185 1.56 -11.76 -11.89
CA THR A 185 2.26 -12.12 -10.67
C THR A 185 1.44 -11.66 -9.46
N SER A 186 1.31 -12.54 -8.45
CA SER A 186 0.59 -12.26 -7.19
C SER A 186 -0.89 -11.84 -7.38
N PRO A 187 -1.74 -12.67 -8.02
CA PRO A 187 -3.15 -12.32 -8.21
C PRO A 187 -3.88 -12.06 -6.88
N LEU A 188 -4.77 -11.07 -6.91
CA LEU A 188 -5.68 -10.72 -5.82
C LEU A 188 -7.06 -11.36 -6.07
N ARG A 189 -8.01 -11.17 -5.14
CA ARG A 189 -9.29 -11.89 -5.15
C ARG A 189 -10.51 -11.06 -4.77
N GLY A 190 -10.30 -9.90 -4.15
CA GLY A 190 -11.34 -9.09 -3.55
C GLY A 190 -11.44 -7.68 -4.10
N CYS A 191 -10.54 -7.26 -4.98
CA CYS A 191 -10.51 -5.89 -5.48
C CYS A 191 -11.68 -5.61 -6.43
N VAL A 192 -12.05 -6.58 -7.28
CA VAL A 192 -13.26 -6.47 -8.11
C VAL A 192 -14.51 -6.47 -7.24
N SER A 193 -14.56 -7.32 -6.22
CA SER A 193 -15.67 -7.38 -5.26
C SER A 193 -15.84 -6.04 -4.53
N ASP A 194 -14.74 -5.41 -4.14
CA ASP A 194 -14.75 -4.10 -3.50
C ASP A 194 -15.30 -3.00 -4.41
N ALA A 195 -14.80 -2.90 -5.65
CA ALA A 195 -15.28 -1.92 -6.61
C ALA A 195 -16.80 -2.06 -6.89
N LEU A 196 -17.29 -3.30 -7.00
CA LEU A 196 -18.72 -3.59 -7.16
C LEU A 196 -19.54 -3.25 -5.91
N THR A 197 -18.97 -3.42 -4.72
CA THR A 197 -19.64 -3.07 -3.46
C THR A 197 -19.71 -1.55 -3.29
N MET A 198 -18.65 -0.82 -3.70
CA MET A 198 -18.64 0.64 -3.78
C MET A 198 -19.68 1.14 -4.80
N GLU A 199 -19.76 0.55 -6.00
CA GLU A 199 -20.81 0.86 -6.97
C GLU A 199 -22.20 0.67 -6.36
N SER A 200 -22.42 -0.47 -5.70
CA SER A 200 -23.71 -0.75 -5.06
C SER A 200 -24.05 0.29 -4.00
N TYR A 201 -23.06 0.81 -3.27
CA TYR A 201 -23.26 1.89 -2.30
C TYR A 201 -23.67 3.19 -3.00
N LEU A 202 -22.90 3.63 -4.00
CA LEU A 202 -23.22 4.84 -4.75
C LEU A 202 -24.61 4.78 -5.38
N VAL A 203 -24.98 3.65 -5.98
CA VAL A 203 -26.27 3.52 -6.68
C VAL A 203 -27.43 3.33 -5.71
N LYS A 204 -27.33 2.42 -4.73
CA LYS A 204 -28.49 2.04 -3.91
C LYS A 204 -28.67 2.92 -2.69
N ASP A 205 -27.57 3.32 -2.07
CA ASP A 205 -27.58 4.09 -0.82
C ASP A 205 -27.58 5.60 -1.13
N LEU A 206 -26.72 6.07 -2.06
CA LEU A 206 -26.69 7.49 -2.45
C LEU A 206 -27.62 7.84 -3.61
N GLY A 207 -28.05 6.88 -4.43
CA GLY A 207 -28.96 7.13 -5.56
C GLY A 207 -28.26 7.62 -6.83
N VAL A 208 -26.94 7.48 -6.95
CA VAL A 208 -26.15 7.95 -8.11
C VAL A 208 -26.61 7.22 -9.37
N PRO A 209 -26.92 7.93 -10.47
CA PRO A 209 -27.28 7.29 -11.73
C PRO A 209 -26.15 6.41 -12.27
N LYS A 210 -26.45 5.15 -12.64
CA LYS A 210 -25.44 4.21 -13.17
C LYS A 210 -24.66 4.76 -14.37
N GLY A 211 -25.30 5.55 -15.23
CA GLY A 211 -24.65 6.17 -16.39
C GLY A 211 -23.53 7.17 -16.04
N ARG A 212 -23.41 7.56 -14.77
CA ARG A 212 -22.36 8.45 -14.25
C ARG A 212 -21.25 7.70 -13.50
N ILE A 213 -21.27 6.37 -13.55
CA ILE A 213 -20.28 5.50 -12.91
C ILE A 213 -19.57 4.72 -14.00
N GLN A 214 -18.30 5.05 -14.23
CA GLN A 214 -17.41 4.28 -15.09
C GLN A 214 -16.68 3.22 -14.28
N ARG A 215 -16.57 2.01 -14.85
CA ARG A 215 -16.02 0.85 -14.13
C ARG A 215 -14.91 0.18 -14.96
N LEU A 216 -13.76 -0.02 -14.33
CA LEU A 216 -12.63 -0.74 -14.88
C LEU A 216 -12.35 -1.96 -13.99
N LEU A 217 -12.78 -3.14 -14.43
CA LEU A 217 -12.75 -4.35 -13.61
C LEU A 217 -11.87 -5.44 -14.23
N GLY A 218 -11.00 -6.01 -13.40
CA GLY A 218 -10.04 -7.02 -13.81
C GLY A 218 -10.12 -8.32 -13.02
N PRO A 219 -11.16 -9.15 -13.20
CA PRO A 219 -11.33 -10.40 -12.47
C PRO A 219 -10.38 -11.50 -12.97
N THR A 220 -9.90 -12.35 -12.06
CA THR A 220 -9.05 -13.52 -12.40
C THR A 220 -9.79 -14.59 -13.21
N GLU A 221 -11.12 -14.62 -13.11
CA GLU A 221 -11.98 -15.50 -13.91
C GLU A 221 -12.54 -14.73 -15.12
N HIS A 222 -12.63 -15.38 -16.29
CA HIS A 222 -13.37 -14.88 -17.46
C HIS A 222 -14.88 -14.84 -17.20
N ARG A 223 -15.31 -14.03 -16.23
CA ARG A 223 -16.73 -13.69 -16.08
C ARG A 223 -17.11 -12.77 -17.23
N SER A 224 -18.29 -12.96 -17.79
CA SER A 224 -18.80 -12.13 -18.89
C SER A 224 -18.86 -10.66 -18.43
N LEU A 225 -17.90 -9.85 -18.87
CA LEU A 225 -17.71 -8.42 -18.54
C LEU A 225 -18.49 -7.52 -19.51
N ASN A 226 -19.75 -7.83 -19.81
CA ASN A 226 -20.51 -7.18 -20.89
C ASN A 226 -20.80 -5.67 -20.69
N ASP A 227 -20.14 -4.98 -19.75
CA ASP A 227 -20.36 -3.56 -19.43
C ASP A 227 -19.19 -2.91 -18.67
N PHE A 228 -17.97 -3.44 -18.84
CA PHE A 228 -16.77 -2.99 -18.11
C PHE A 228 -15.56 -2.96 -19.05
N SER A 229 -14.68 -1.97 -18.89
CA SER A 229 -13.40 -1.95 -19.60
C SER A 229 -12.31 -2.62 -18.75
N VAL A 230 -11.30 -3.19 -19.42
CA VAL A 230 -10.13 -3.78 -18.75
C VAL A 230 -9.34 -2.64 -18.07
N PRO A 231 -8.91 -2.77 -16.81
CA PRO A 231 -8.09 -1.78 -16.11
C PRO A 231 -6.62 -1.84 -16.56
N SER A 232 -6.39 -1.65 -17.87
CA SER A 232 -5.06 -1.40 -18.44
C SER A 232 -4.59 0.01 -18.08
N ARG A 233 -3.28 0.27 -18.20
CA ARG A 233 -2.71 1.62 -18.00
C ARG A 233 -3.48 2.66 -18.82
N VAL A 234 -3.63 2.40 -20.12
CA VAL A 234 -4.30 3.31 -21.05
C VAL A 234 -5.74 3.58 -20.65
N ASN A 235 -6.49 2.54 -20.26
CA ASN A 235 -7.90 2.71 -19.89
C ASN A 235 -8.07 3.45 -18.56
N ILE A 236 -7.21 3.19 -17.56
CA ILE A 236 -7.22 3.92 -16.29
C ILE A 236 -6.95 5.41 -16.53
N VAL A 237 -5.83 5.72 -17.17
CA VAL A 237 -5.42 7.09 -17.47
C VAL A 237 -6.47 7.80 -18.31
N SER A 238 -6.95 7.17 -19.39
CA SER A 238 -7.97 7.76 -20.27
C SER A 238 -9.30 8.00 -19.55
N SER A 239 -9.69 7.12 -18.62
CA SER A 239 -10.93 7.30 -17.84
C SER A 239 -10.81 8.52 -16.91
N LEU A 240 -9.67 8.69 -16.23
CA LEU A 240 -9.44 9.85 -15.38
C LEU A 240 -9.37 11.14 -16.20
N HIS A 241 -8.67 11.13 -17.34
CA HIS A 241 -8.63 12.26 -18.27
C HIS A 241 -10.01 12.61 -18.83
N SER A 242 -10.87 11.63 -19.07
CA SER A 242 -12.22 11.89 -19.59
C SER A 242 -13.05 12.78 -18.66
N LEU A 243 -12.79 12.75 -17.34
CA LEU A 243 -13.46 13.61 -16.36
C LEU A 243 -13.17 15.10 -16.62
N VAL A 244 -11.96 15.45 -17.09
CA VAL A 244 -11.58 16.83 -17.44
C VAL A 244 -12.46 17.35 -18.57
N HIS A 245 -12.71 16.52 -19.57
CA HIS A 245 -13.36 16.92 -20.82
C HIS A 245 -14.86 16.61 -20.88
N ASN A 246 -15.40 15.89 -19.91
CA ASN A 246 -16.81 15.52 -19.91
C ASN A 246 -17.69 16.78 -19.71
N PRO A 247 -18.51 17.19 -20.69
CA PRO A 247 -19.33 18.39 -20.60
C PRO A 247 -20.51 18.25 -19.63
N GLU A 248 -20.88 17.03 -19.24
CA GLU A 248 -21.97 16.76 -18.31
C GLU A 248 -21.54 16.90 -16.83
N ILE A 249 -20.23 17.00 -16.56
CA ILE A 249 -19.70 17.30 -15.22
C ILE A 249 -19.63 18.81 -15.05
N GLU A 250 -20.46 19.34 -14.16
CA GLU A 250 -20.52 20.75 -13.85
C GLU A 250 -19.47 21.15 -12.80
N MET A 251 -19.18 22.45 -12.72
CA MET A 251 -18.28 22.99 -11.71
C MET A 251 -18.87 22.77 -10.31
N GLY A 252 -18.11 22.12 -9.43
CA GLY A 252 -18.51 21.79 -8.06
C GLY A 252 -19.26 20.47 -7.92
N ASP A 253 -19.43 19.68 -8.97
CA ASP A 253 -19.94 18.31 -8.87
C ASP A 253 -19.00 17.42 -8.05
N ASN A 254 -19.57 16.43 -7.36
CA ASN A 254 -18.80 15.45 -6.58
C ASN A 254 -18.18 14.41 -7.51
N ILE A 255 -16.86 14.29 -7.49
CA ILE A 255 -16.11 13.30 -8.26
C ILE A 255 -15.50 12.29 -7.30
N ILE A 256 -15.87 11.02 -7.44
CA ILE A 256 -15.34 9.91 -6.63
C ILE A 256 -14.47 9.03 -7.52
N ILE A 257 -13.18 8.96 -7.20
CA ILE A 257 -12.26 8.04 -7.86
C ILE A 257 -11.89 6.98 -6.83
N TYR A 258 -12.15 5.71 -7.16
CA TYR A 258 -11.91 4.58 -6.26
C TYR A 258 -10.98 3.58 -6.93
N PHE A 259 -9.90 3.22 -6.24
CA PHE A 259 -8.95 2.20 -6.69
C PHE A 259 -8.78 1.10 -5.65
N SER A 260 -8.86 -0.14 -6.11
CA SER A 260 -8.60 -1.36 -5.35
C SER A 260 -7.73 -2.28 -6.20
N GLY A 261 -6.55 -2.62 -5.69
CA GLY A 261 -5.53 -3.34 -6.44
C GLY A 261 -4.17 -3.28 -5.76
N HIS A 262 -3.11 -3.65 -6.46
CA HIS A 262 -1.75 -3.46 -5.97
C HIS A 262 -1.32 -1.99 -6.07
N GLY A 263 -0.60 -1.53 -5.06
CA GLY A 263 0.31 -0.40 -5.17
C GLY A 263 1.77 -0.88 -5.18
N SER A 264 2.67 0.01 -5.60
CA SER A 264 4.11 -0.20 -5.59
C SER A 264 4.85 1.07 -5.16
N CYS A 265 6.13 0.93 -4.84
CA CYS A 265 6.97 2.04 -4.42
C CYS A 265 8.37 1.89 -5.01
N TYR A 266 8.83 2.99 -5.61
CA TYR A 266 10.07 3.11 -6.36
C TYR A 266 11.02 4.05 -5.61
N SER A 267 12.30 3.69 -5.54
CA SER A 267 13.31 4.54 -4.90
C SER A 267 13.88 5.53 -5.91
N PRO A 268 14.01 6.83 -5.59
CA PRO A 268 14.69 7.81 -6.46
C PRO A 268 16.15 7.48 -6.73
N SER A 269 16.78 6.67 -5.86
CA SER A 269 18.14 6.14 -6.12
C SER A 269 18.21 5.30 -7.39
N ASP A 270 17.07 4.85 -7.90
CA ASP A 270 16.94 4.15 -9.17
C ASP A 270 16.88 5.12 -10.37
N LEU A 271 17.08 6.42 -10.20
CA LEU A 271 17.20 7.40 -11.29
C LEU A 271 18.61 7.99 -11.37
N ASP A 272 19.05 8.35 -12.58
CA ASP A 272 20.38 9.00 -12.81
C ASP A 272 20.38 10.49 -12.41
N HIS A 273 19.22 11.03 -12.06
CA HIS A 273 19.01 12.43 -11.71
C HIS A 273 18.27 12.54 -10.38
N ASN A 274 18.56 13.59 -9.61
CA ASN A 274 17.92 13.91 -8.33
C ASN A 274 16.45 14.30 -8.56
N ALA A 275 15.59 13.34 -8.86
CA ALA A 275 14.15 13.55 -9.03
C ALA A 275 13.47 13.81 -7.67
N GLY A 276 13.89 14.86 -6.96
CA GLY A 276 13.43 15.18 -5.60
C GLY A 276 13.84 14.12 -4.56
N ALA A 277 13.83 14.51 -3.29
CA ALA A 277 14.02 13.59 -2.17
C ALA A 277 12.66 12.97 -1.78
N GLY A 278 12.42 11.70 -2.12
CA GLY A 278 11.23 10.95 -1.65
C GLY A 278 10.85 9.78 -2.55
N SER A 279 10.41 8.66 -1.98
CA SER A 279 9.85 7.50 -2.71
C SER A 279 8.79 7.94 -3.73
N ILE A 280 8.75 7.27 -4.88
CA ILE A 280 7.67 7.45 -5.87
C ILE A 280 6.70 6.29 -5.71
N GLU A 281 5.49 6.60 -5.26
CA GLU A 281 4.42 5.62 -5.15
C GLU A 281 3.73 5.43 -6.50
N ALA A 282 3.18 4.25 -6.76
CA ALA A 282 2.50 3.99 -8.02
C ALA A 282 1.31 3.04 -7.87
N LEU A 283 0.28 3.27 -8.67
CA LEU A 283 -0.82 2.33 -8.89
C LEU A 283 -0.43 1.34 -9.98
N CYS A 284 -0.77 0.09 -9.77
CA CYS A 284 -0.37 -1.01 -10.63
C CYS A 284 -1.51 -1.31 -11.63
N PRO A 285 -1.39 -1.01 -12.92
CA PRO A 285 -2.38 -1.43 -13.90
C PRO A 285 -2.28 -2.95 -14.13
N MET A 286 -3.33 -3.56 -14.68
CA MET A 286 -3.36 -5.00 -14.91
C MET A 286 -2.26 -5.47 -15.88
N ASP A 287 -1.96 -4.63 -16.87
CA ASP A 287 -1.05 -4.91 -17.98
C ASP A 287 0.40 -4.49 -17.70
N ARG A 288 0.75 -4.15 -16.45
CA ARG A 288 2.12 -3.73 -16.05
C ARG A 288 3.23 -4.76 -16.35
N GLU A 289 2.85 -6.01 -16.58
CA GLU A 289 3.76 -7.12 -16.94
C GLU A 289 3.62 -7.50 -18.43
N ASP A 290 2.91 -6.72 -19.23
CA ASP A 290 2.85 -6.81 -20.69
C ASP A 290 3.86 -5.86 -21.35
N LEU A 291 4.19 -6.16 -22.60
CA LEU A 291 4.99 -5.28 -23.46
C LEU A 291 4.05 -4.45 -24.34
N ASP A 292 4.41 -3.20 -24.58
CA ASP A 292 3.76 -2.34 -25.54
C ASP A 292 4.19 -2.66 -26.99
N ALA A 293 3.77 -1.82 -27.95
CA ALA A 293 4.07 -2.00 -29.37
C ALA A 293 5.55 -1.88 -29.72
N ASP A 294 6.36 -1.28 -28.84
CA ASP A 294 7.80 -1.05 -29.02
C ASP A 294 8.64 -2.05 -28.18
N ASP A 295 8.03 -3.15 -27.73
CA ASP A 295 8.63 -4.16 -26.85
C ASP A 295 9.12 -3.61 -25.50
N VAL A 296 8.53 -2.51 -25.02
CA VAL A 296 8.83 -1.90 -23.73
C VAL A 296 7.78 -2.31 -22.70
N LEU A 297 8.22 -2.58 -21.47
CA LEU A 297 7.32 -2.94 -20.38
C LEU A 297 6.35 -1.80 -20.06
N ILE A 298 5.05 -2.08 -20.00
CA ILE A 298 4.03 -1.08 -19.68
C ILE A 298 4.25 -0.57 -18.24
N PRO A 299 4.46 0.75 -18.04
CA PRO A 299 4.80 1.27 -16.72
C PRO A 299 3.58 1.35 -15.78
N ASP A 300 3.86 1.27 -14.47
CA ASP A 300 2.90 1.64 -13.42
C ASP A 300 2.51 3.13 -13.49
N ILE A 301 1.43 3.55 -12.84
CA ILE A 301 0.94 4.94 -12.86
C ILE A 301 1.42 5.66 -11.59
N SER A 302 2.34 6.62 -11.73
CA SER A 302 2.94 7.31 -10.58
C SER A 302 1.96 8.23 -9.84
N ASP A 303 2.20 8.43 -8.55
CA ASP A 303 1.56 9.46 -7.72
C ASP A 303 1.67 10.87 -8.33
N ARG A 304 2.80 11.20 -8.98
CA ARG A 304 3.01 12.47 -9.69
C ARG A 304 2.04 12.62 -10.86
N GLU A 305 1.91 11.56 -11.67
CA GLU A 305 0.96 11.51 -12.80
C GLU A 305 -0.48 11.67 -12.33
N ILE A 306 -0.87 10.91 -11.30
CA ILE A 306 -2.21 11.03 -10.69
C ILE A 306 -2.45 12.43 -10.14
N ASN A 307 -1.49 13.02 -9.41
CA ASN A 307 -1.63 14.36 -8.86
C ASN A 307 -1.85 15.42 -9.95
N CYS A 308 -1.12 15.33 -11.07
CA CYS A 308 -1.32 16.23 -12.21
C CYS A 308 -2.69 16.06 -12.86
N ILE A 309 -3.18 14.82 -13.02
CA ILE A 309 -4.52 14.57 -13.55
C ILE A 309 -5.59 15.15 -12.60
N LEU A 310 -5.48 14.91 -11.29
CA LEU A 310 -6.44 15.42 -10.31
C LEU A 310 -6.44 16.94 -10.23
N LYS A 311 -5.27 17.57 -10.36
CA LYS A 311 -5.14 19.03 -10.46
C LYS A 311 -5.88 19.57 -11.68
N GLU A 312 -5.77 18.90 -12.83
CA GLU A 312 -6.43 19.31 -14.06
C GLU A 312 -7.96 19.12 -14.00
N ILE A 313 -8.42 18.01 -13.39
CA ILE A 313 -9.85 17.82 -13.09
C ILE A 313 -10.31 18.96 -12.16
N SER A 314 -9.55 19.27 -11.11
CA SER A 314 -9.92 20.31 -10.15
C SER A 314 -10.03 21.68 -10.79
N ARG A 315 -9.12 22.00 -11.70
CA ARG A 315 -9.14 23.25 -12.45
C ARG A 315 -10.40 23.41 -13.30
N THR A 316 -10.89 22.33 -13.90
CA THR A 316 -12.02 22.38 -14.84
C THR A 316 -13.37 22.11 -14.18
N LYS A 317 -13.39 21.31 -13.10
CA LYS A 317 -14.60 20.79 -12.43
C LYS A 317 -14.74 21.19 -10.97
N GLY A 318 -13.73 21.81 -10.37
CA GLY A 318 -13.71 22.15 -8.95
C GLY A 318 -13.07 21.06 -8.09
N ASN A 319 -12.86 21.38 -6.81
CA ASN A 319 -12.07 20.59 -5.86
C ASN A 319 -12.87 19.54 -5.05
N HIS A 320 -14.12 19.28 -5.40
CA HIS A 320 -14.94 18.24 -4.77
C HIS A 320 -14.59 16.84 -5.28
N ILE A 321 -13.29 16.52 -5.23
CA ILE A 321 -12.71 15.27 -5.69
C ILE A 321 -12.33 14.44 -4.46
N THR A 322 -12.94 13.26 -4.32
CA THR A 322 -12.56 12.26 -3.30
C THR A 322 -11.82 11.13 -3.99
N PHE A 323 -10.55 10.94 -3.64
CA PHE A 323 -9.73 9.86 -4.15
C PHE A 323 -9.53 8.78 -3.09
N ILE A 324 -10.10 7.60 -3.31
CA ILE A 324 -10.17 6.51 -2.35
C ILE A 324 -9.26 5.37 -2.80
N LEU A 325 -8.30 5.01 -1.97
CA LEU A 325 -7.25 4.04 -2.26
C LEU A 325 -7.32 2.86 -1.29
N ASP A 326 -7.69 1.68 -1.79
CA ASP A 326 -7.58 0.41 -1.06
C ASP A 326 -6.41 -0.44 -1.62
N CYS A 327 -5.20 0.11 -1.48
CA CYS A 327 -3.93 -0.49 -1.89
C CYS A 327 -2.82 -0.18 -0.87
N CYS A 328 -1.68 -0.86 -0.97
CA CYS A 328 -0.47 -0.58 -0.17
C CYS A 328 0.56 0.18 -0.99
N HIS A 329 1.28 1.12 -0.38
CA HIS A 329 2.41 1.82 -1.00
C HIS A 329 3.77 1.45 -0.37
N SER A 330 3.80 0.53 0.59
CA SER A 330 5.02 0.17 1.32
C SER A 330 6.06 -0.51 0.42
N GLY A 331 7.24 0.09 0.26
CA GLY A 331 8.40 -0.50 -0.45
C GLY A 331 9.11 -1.66 0.29
N SER A 332 8.68 -2.01 1.52
CA SER A 332 9.38 -3.00 2.36
C SER A 332 8.73 -4.38 2.30
N VAL A 333 9.06 -5.18 1.28
CA VAL A 333 8.91 -6.65 1.33
C VAL A 333 10.09 -7.24 2.12
N THR A 334 10.17 -6.95 3.42
CA THR A 334 11.15 -7.58 4.31
C THR A 334 10.55 -8.81 4.97
N ARG A 335 10.74 -9.94 4.27
CA ARG A 335 10.93 -11.33 4.75
C ARG A 335 10.07 -11.79 5.95
N GLY A 336 9.07 -12.62 5.67
CA GLY A 336 8.62 -13.68 6.60
C GLY A 336 7.17 -13.63 7.09
N ILE A 337 6.36 -12.68 6.62
CA ILE A 337 4.90 -12.67 6.87
C ILE A 337 4.23 -13.47 5.75
N ASP A 338 3.16 -14.21 6.03
CA ASP A 338 2.32 -14.83 4.99
C ASP A 338 1.74 -13.73 4.09
N GLU A 339 2.37 -13.56 2.91
CA GLU A 339 2.17 -12.45 1.96
C GLU A 339 0.84 -12.55 1.18
N SER A 340 0.08 -13.63 1.35
CA SER A 340 -1.16 -13.86 0.61
C SER A 340 -2.22 -12.80 0.94
N GLY A 341 -2.65 -12.08 -0.10
CA GLY A 341 -3.71 -11.07 -0.03
C GLY A 341 -3.23 -9.69 0.43
N ILE A 342 -1.92 -9.44 0.49
CA ILE A 342 -1.39 -8.07 0.66
C ILE A 342 -1.48 -7.33 -0.67
N ARG A 343 -2.00 -6.10 -0.64
CA ARG A 343 -2.19 -5.25 -1.83
C ARG A 343 -0.96 -4.44 -2.20
N THR A 344 0.21 -5.08 -2.16
CA THR A 344 1.50 -4.52 -2.61
C THR A 344 2.18 -5.46 -3.60
N ILE A 345 2.90 -4.91 -4.57
CA ILE A 345 3.74 -5.69 -5.47
C ILE A 345 5.08 -4.97 -5.68
N ARG A 346 6.13 -5.74 -5.98
CA ARG A 346 7.47 -5.18 -6.18
C ARG A 346 7.48 -4.18 -7.35
N PRO A 347 8.33 -3.14 -7.26
CA PRO A 347 8.52 -2.21 -8.37
C PRO A 347 9.05 -2.95 -9.60
N LEU A 348 8.66 -2.45 -10.78
CA LEU A 348 9.23 -2.88 -12.05
C LEU A 348 10.73 -2.50 -12.12
N PRO A 349 11.51 -3.10 -13.04
CA PRO A 349 12.91 -2.74 -13.21
C PRO A 349 13.11 -1.24 -13.44
N ARG A 350 14.29 -0.73 -13.07
CA ARG A 350 14.70 0.68 -13.17
C ARG A 350 14.34 1.37 -14.49
N ALA A 351 14.54 0.71 -15.64
CA ALA A 351 14.17 1.27 -16.94
C ALA A 351 12.68 1.66 -17.03
N SER A 352 11.82 0.92 -16.33
CA SER A 352 10.37 1.15 -16.25
C SER A 352 10.03 2.35 -15.36
N LEU A 353 10.82 2.66 -14.32
CA LEU A 353 10.64 3.90 -13.53
C LEU A 353 10.89 5.14 -14.38
N LYS A 354 11.97 5.13 -15.17
CA LYS A 354 12.24 6.22 -16.11
C LYS A 354 11.13 6.32 -17.16
N SER A 355 10.74 5.18 -17.75
CA SER A 355 9.62 5.12 -18.71
C SER A 355 8.30 5.65 -18.12
N MET A 356 7.99 5.28 -16.88
CA MET A 356 6.81 5.76 -16.15
C MET A 356 6.77 7.28 -16.07
N LEU A 357 7.87 7.90 -15.62
CA LEU A 357 7.93 9.35 -15.47
C LEU A 357 7.99 10.07 -16.82
N ASP A 358 8.73 9.56 -17.80
CA ASP A 358 8.81 10.14 -19.14
C ASP A 358 7.44 10.10 -19.85
N THR A 359 6.72 8.98 -19.72
CA THR A 359 5.37 8.80 -20.29
C THR A 359 4.39 9.81 -19.67
N ALA A 360 4.44 9.96 -18.34
CA ALA A 360 3.60 10.92 -17.64
C ALA A 360 3.97 12.36 -18.02
N GLU A 361 5.26 12.71 -18.03
CA GLU A 361 5.75 14.04 -18.43
C GLU A 361 5.27 14.42 -19.83
N GLU A 362 5.40 13.52 -20.81
CA GLU A 362 4.98 13.80 -22.19
C GLU A 362 3.46 14.04 -22.30
N MET A 363 2.66 13.24 -21.61
CA MET A 363 1.21 13.40 -21.60
C MET A 363 0.77 14.73 -20.96
N MET A 364 1.41 15.11 -19.86
CA MET A 364 1.03 16.27 -19.05
C MET A 364 1.47 17.61 -19.64
N LYS A 365 2.46 17.64 -20.55
CA LYS A 365 2.90 18.87 -21.25
C LYS A 365 1.77 19.60 -21.97
N SER A 366 0.70 18.89 -22.33
CA SER A 366 -0.49 19.47 -22.96
C SER A 366 -1.34 20.30 -22.01
N PHE A 367 -1.17 20.15 -20.69
CA PHE A 367 -1.94 20.88 -19.68
C PHE A 367 -1.45 22.32 -19.53
N ALA A 368 -2.39 23.27 -19.59
CA ALA A 368 -2.03 24.67 -19.44
C ALA A 368 -1.48 24.96 -18.02
N GLY A 369 -0.34 25.63 -17.93
CA GLY A 369 0.32 25.92 -16.65
C GLY A 369 0.98 24.70 -15.98
N TYR A 370 1.27 23.65 -16.76
CA TYR A 370 1.97 22.47 -16.29
C TYR A 370 3.36 22.81 -15.72
N HIS A 371 3.63 22.29 -14.52
CA HIS A 371 4.95 22.25 -13.90
C HIS A 371 5.47 20.83 -14.02
N SER A 372 6.69 20.67 -14.56
CA SER A 372 7.24 19.35 -14.86
C SER A 372 7.24 18.45 -13.63
N ILE A 373 6.79 17.20 -13.81
CA ILE A 373 6.85 16.19 -12.73
C ILE A 373 8.27 15.71 -12.48
N LEU A 374 9.20 16.02 -13.38
CA LEU A 374 10.62 15.72 -13.27
C LEU A 374 11.41 16.83 -12.55
N ALA A 375 10.77 17.98 -12.28
CA ALA A 375 11.44 19.10 -11.65
C ALA A 375 11.89 18.75 -10.22
N GLU A 376 13.06 19.23 -9.81
CA GLU A 376 13.62 18.98 -8.47
C GLU A 376 12.74 19.59 -7.36
N ASP A 377 12.05 20.69 -7.67
CA ASP A 377 11.14 21.42 -6.79
C ASP A 377 9.68 20.97 -6.94
N TRP A 378 9.42 19.86 -7.65
CA TRP A 378 8.07 19.33 -7.79
C TRP A 378 7.49 18.99 -6.42
N CYS A 379 6.24 19.42 -6.19
CA CYS A 379 5.47 19.07 -5.01
C CYS A 379 4.01 18.77 -5.39
N PRO A 380 3.33 17.87 -4.66
CA PRO A 380 1.95 17.52 -4.95
C PRO A 380 1.01 18.68 -4.64
N ASP A 381 0.05 18.95 -5.54
CA ASP A 381 -1.03 19.90 -5.29
C ASP A 381 -2.14 19.23 -4.44
N MET A 382 -2.04 19.41 -3.13
CA MET A 382 -3.01 18.90 -2.16
C MET A 382 -4.24 19.80 -1.99
N THR A 383 -4.41 20.84 -2.81
CA THR A 383 -5.63 21.68 -2.82
C THR A 383 -6.71 21.17 -3.76
N SER A 384 -6.34 20.27 -4.68
CA SER A 384 -7.21 19.79 -5.74
C SER A 384 -8.21 18.72 -5.30
N HIS A 385 -7.88 17.94 -4.26
CA HIS A 385 -8.66 16.76 -3.85
C HIS A 385 -8.44 16.39 -2.38
N VAL A 386 -9.28 15.49 -1.87
CA VAL A 386 -9.11 14.78 -0.60
C VAL A 386 -8.80 13.31 -0.88
N VAL A 387 -7.73 12.79 -0.28
CA VAL A 387 -7.34 11.38 -0.37
C VAL A 387 -7.83 10.63 0.87
N LEU A 388 -8.45 9.48 0.69
CA LEU A 388 -8.72 8.49 1.72
C LEU A 388 -7.94 7.22 1.37
N ALA A 389 -6.90 6.89 2.13
CA ALA A 389 -6.09 5.70 1.87
C ALA A 389 -6.25 4.65 2.98
N ALA A 390 -6.19 3.40 2.57
CA ALA A 390 -6.40 2.22 3.41
C ALA A 390 -5.46 2.13 4.61
N CYS A 391 -4.21 2.57 4.44
CA CYS A 391 -3.18 2.45 5.45
C CYS A 391 -2.12 3.54 5.30
N LYS A 392 -1.31 3.72 6.34
CA LYS A 392 -0.09 4.53 6.28
C LYS A 392 0.97 3.87 5.37
N GLU A 393 1.97 4.63 4.92
CA GLU A 393 3.04 4.18 4.02
C GLU A 393 3.79 2.92 4.54
N TYR A 394 3.88 2.76 5.86
CA TYR A 394 4.54 1.63 6.51
C TYR A 394 3.60 0.46 6.88
N GLN A 395 2.32 0.55 6.55
CA GLN A 395 1.31 -0.47 6.84
C GLN A 395 0.86 -1.18 5.56
N PHE A 396 0.06 -2.24 5.72
CA PHE A 396 -0.41 -3.06 4.62
C PHE A 396 -1.94 -3.04 4.53
N ALA A 397 -2.47 -2.64 3.38
CA ALA A 397 -3.80 -2.99 2.95
C ALA A 397 -3.90 -4.49 2.63
N ARG A 398 -4.88 -5.18 3.24
CA ARG A 398 -5.04 -6.63 3.09
C ARG A 398 -6.45 -7.02 2.67
N GLU A 399 -6.53 -8.10 1.89
CA GLU A 399 -7.75 -8.84 1.65
C GLU A 399 -8.15 -9.67 2.86
N VAL A 400 -9.44 -9.63 3.19
CA VAL A 400 -10.06 -10.41 4.25
C VAL A 400 -11.12 -11.29 3.63
N LYS A 401 -11.11 -12.58 4.01
CA LYS A 401 -12.16 -13.52 3.62
C LYS A 401 -13.42 -13.28 4.46
N GLY A 402 -14.45 -12.75 3.83
CA GLY A 402 -15.80 -12.61 4.39
C GLY A 402 -16.71 -13.79 4.04
N LYS A 403 -18.01 -13.61 4.29
CA LYS A 403 -19.04 -14.60 3.93
C LYS A 403 -19.23 -14.70 2.42
N ASP A 404 -19.14 -13.58 1.72
CA ASP A 404 -19.46 -13.45 0.30
C ASP A 404 -18.23 -13.50 -0.63
N GLY A 405 -17.04 -13.76 -0.07
CA GLY A 405 -15.80 -13.82 -0.83
C GLY A 405 -14.64 -13.11 -0.14
N PHE A 406 -13.67 -12.67 -0.94
CA PHE A 406 -12.57 -11.83 -0.48
C PHE A 406 -12.94 -10.36 -0.74
N ASN A 407 -12.52 -9.49 0.17
CA ASN A 407 -12.75 -8.05 0.11
C ASN A 407 -11.64 -7.32 0.88
N GLY A 408 -11.38 -6.07 0.55
CA GLY A 408 -10.46 -5.21 1.28
C GLY A 408 -10.98 -4.92 2.68
N PHE A 409 -10.11 -4.97 3.69
CA PHE A 409 -10.47 -4.57 5.05
C PHE A 409 -10.98 -3.12 5.08
N PHE A 410 -10.25 -2.21 4.45
CA PHE A 410 -10.61 -0.78 4.41
C PHE A 410 -11.93 -0.56 3.69
N THR A 411 -12.15 -1.13 2.51
CA THR A 411 -13.42 -0.94 1.80
C THR A 411 -14.62 -1.44 2.61
N GLN A 412 -14.50 -2.59 3.26
CA GLN A 412 -15.58 -3.08 4.14
C GLN A 412 -15.82 -2.15 5.32
N ALA A 413 -14.75 -1.68 5.97
CA ALA A 413 -14.84 -0.75 7.09
C ALA A 413 -15.49 0.58 6.66
N LEU A 414 -15.01 1.15 5.55
CA LEU A 414 -15.49 2.38 4.93
C LEU A 414 -16.99 2.32 4.67
N LEU A 415 -17.43 1.29 3.94
CA LEU A 415 -18.83 1.16 3.56
C LEU A 415 -19.75 0.83 4.75
N ARG A 416 -19.23 0.20 5.82
CA ARG A 416 -20.01 0.00 7.05
C ARG A 416 -20.19 1.30 7.81
N THR A 417 -19.12 2.09 7.95
CA THR A 417 -19.16 3.39 8.64
C THR A 417 -20.04 4.39 7.87
N LEU A 418 -19.92 4.46 6.54
CA LEU A 418 -20.78 5.31 5.70
C LEU A 418 -22.27 4.93 5.72
N ARG A 419 -22.60 3.68 6.07
CA ARG A 419 -23.99 3.21 6.25
C ARG A 419 -24.46 3.24 7.69
N SER A 420 -23.58 3.58 8.62
CA SER A 420 -23.91 3.67 10.04
C SER A 420 -24.60 4.99 10.36
N ASN A 421 -25.11 5.11 11.59
CA ASN A 421 -25.60 6.38 12.13
C ASN A 421 -24.50 7.15 12.88
N ASP A 422 -23.23 6.77 12.71
CA ASP A 422 -22.10 7.39 13.41
C ASP A 422 -21.68 8.73 12.76
N LEU A 423 -22.14 8.99 11.53
CA LEU A 423 -21.90 10.22 10.79
C LEU A 423 -23.21 11.01 10.65
N THR A 424 -23.08 12.32 10.69
CA THR A 424 -24.14 13.31 10.45
C THR A 424 -23.93 14.01 9.10
N GLU A 425 -24.92 14.78 8.65
CA GLU A 425 -24.81 15.60 7.42
C GLU A 425 -23.66 16.63 7.46
N GLU A 426 -23.22 17.01 8.67
CA GLU A 426 -22.11 17.95 8.88
C GLU A 426 -20.76 17.25 9.07
N SER A 427 -20.73 15.92 9.03
CA SER A 427 -19.50 15.15 9.26
C SER A 427 -18.48 15.40 8.16
N THR A 428 -17.23 15.59 8.57
CA THR A 428 -16.10 15.87 7.69
C THR A 428 -15.36 14.58 7.28
N TYR A 429 -14.42 14.69 6.33
CA TYR A 429 -13.54 13.55 6.02
C TYR A 429 -12.69 13.11 7.22
N ILE A 430 -12.33 14.04 8.11
CA ILE A 430 -11.65 13.70 9.36
C ILE A 430 -12.57 12.89 10.28
N ASP A 431 -13.85 13.26 10.40
CA ASP A 431 -14.80 12.53 11.24
C ASP A 431 -15.05 11.12 10.70
N LEU A 432 -15.11 10.97 9.37
CA LEU A 432 -15.13 9.66 8.72
C LEU A 432 -13.93 8.81 9.14
N ILE A 433 -12.70 9.30 8.97
CA ILE A 433 -11.50 8.53 9.37
C ILE A 433 -11.51 8.20 10.86
N ARG A 434 -11.95 9.11 11.73
CA ARG A 434 -12.04 8.86 13.18
C ARG A 434 -13.05 7.78 13.53
N ALA A 435 -14.14 7.67 12.75
CA ALA A 435 -15.18 6.66 12.91
C ALA A 435 -14.80 5.30 12.31
N LEU A 436 -13.76 5.23 11.44
CA LEU A 436 -13.31 3.97 10.89
C LEU A 436 -12.61 3.10 11.94
N PRO A 437 -12.86 1.78 11.95
CA PRO A 437 -12.08 0.86 12.76
C PRO A 437 -10.63 0.85 12.27
N CYS A 438 -9.69 0.95 13.21
CA CYS A 438 -8.28 0.69 12.95
C CYS A 438 -7.98 -0.79 13.22
N ALA A 439 -7.36 -1.48 12.27
CA ALA A 439 -6.74 -2.78 12.52
C ALA A 439 -5.26 -2.61 12.86
N THR A 440 -4.71 -3.60 13.55
CA THR A 440 -3.29 -3.67 13.92
C THR A 440 -2.32 -3.47 12.75
N TYR A 441 -2.72 -3.92 11.55
CA TYR A 441 -1.92 -3.86 10.32
C TYR A 441 -2.39 -2.78 9.33
N GLN A 442 -3.51 -2.09 9.60
CA GLN A 442 -4.17 -1.21 8.63
C GLN A 442 -4.93 -0.09 9.35
N SER A 443 -4.37 1.13 9.29
CA SER A 443 -4.97 2.35 9.86
C SER A 443 -5.28 3.35 8.75
N PRO A 444 -6.57 3.58 8.44
CA PRO A 444 -6.96 4.50 7.39
C PRO A 444 -6.42 5.91 7.61
N VAL A 445 -6.08 6.60 6.52
CA VAL A 445 -5.55 7.96 6.55
C VAL A 445 -6.36 8.89 5.64
N VAL A 446 -6.36 10.17 5.98
CA VAL A 446 -6.89 11.25 5.14
C VAL A 446 -5.83 12.31 4.90
N ALA A 447 -5.72 12.77 3.66
CA ALA A 447 -4.84 13.87 3.25
C ALA A 447 -5.58 14.83 2.29
N GLY A 448 -5.04 16.03 2.13
CA GLY A 448 -5.66 17.11 1.33
C GLY A 448 -6.01 18.35 2.16
N LYS A 449 -5.98 19.52 1.53
CA LYS A 449 -6.28 20.82 2.15
C LYS A 449 -7.75 20.94 2.57
N HIS A 450 -8.63 20.17 1.95
CA HIS A 450 -10.08 20.20 2.17
C HIS A 450 -10.58 19.04 3.05
N LYS A 451 -9.71 18.35 3.78
CA LYS A 451 -10.10 17.23 4.66
C LYS A 451 -11.06 17.62 5.80
N ASP A 452 -11.07 18.89 6.18
CA ASP A 452 -11.99 19.46 7.18
C ASP A 452 -13.35 19.87 6.57
N ALA A 453 -13.55 19.71 5.26
CA ALA A 453 -14.84 19.94 4.62
C ALA A 453 -15.81 18.80 4.90
N CYS A 454 -17.11 19.09 4.82
CA CYS A 454 -18.17 18.08 4.91
C CYS A 454 -17.98 16.98 3.84
N LEU A 455 -18.42 15.76 4.18
CA LEU A 455 -18.40 14.60 3.30
C LEU A 455 -19.33 14.82 2.11
N TRP A 456 -18.71 15.17 0.97
CA TRP A 456 -19.38 15.50 -0.29
C TRP A 456 -20.32 16.70 -0.20
N TYR A 457 -20.47 17.38 -1.34
CA TYR A 457 -21.33 18.55 -1.45
C TYR A 457 -22.81 18.15 -1.56
N GLN A 458 -23.68 18.89 -0.87
CA GLN A 458 -25.14 18.72 -0.86
C GLN A 458 -25.84 19.38 -2.05
#